data_AF-A0A061S1F5-F1
#
_entry.id   AF-A0A061S1F5-F1
#
_cell.length_a   1.000
_cell.length_b   1.000
_cell.length_c   1.000
_cell.angle_alpha   90.00
_cell.angle_beta   90.00
_cell.angle_gamma   90.00
#
_symmetry.space_group_name_H-M   'P 1'
#
loop_
_entity.id
_entity.type
_entity.pdbx_description
1 polymer ?
#
loop_
_entity_poly.entity_id
_entity_poly.type
_entity_poly.pdbx_seq_one_letter_code
_entity_poly.pdbx_strand_id
1 'polypeptide(L)'
;MPQPHSQPLKPFGSAPSWELDPPIAHGGDRGELSFDFARSLKLANLAAVSQCQPHRIANWTCTRCWHIPDFQDASVNHDLERELLAFTGWLPSLNSAIVVFRGTDRGSLSNWLADLRGWQTDFDLPWP
;
A
#
# COMPACT_ATOMS: atom_id res chain seq x y z
N MET A 1 -12.11 -44.57 20.78
CA MET A 1 -11.28 -44.63 19.55
C MET A 1 -12.04 -43.87 18.46
N PRO A 2 -11.60 -42.68 18.04
CA PRO A 2 -12.31 -41.91 17.03
C PRO A 2 -11.96 -42.42 15.61
N GLN A 3 -12.98 -42.49 14.75
CA GLN A 3 -12.87 -42.93 13.35
C GLN A 3 -12.17 -41.85 12.50
N PRO A 4 -11.38 -42.22 11.48
CA PRO A 4 -10.72 -41.27 10.60
C PRO A 4 -11.73 -40.71 9.58
N HIS A 5 -11.99 -39.40 9.63
CA HIS A 5 -12.72 -38.70 8.57
C HIS A 5 -11.81 -38.52 7.35
N SER A 6 -11.92 -39.44 6.40
CA SER A 6 -11.28 -39.32 5.08
C SER A 6 -12.14 -38.42 4.20
N GLN A 7 -11.87 -37.12 4.18
CA GLN A 7 -12.39 -36.25 3.12
C GLN A 7 -11.48 -36.37 1.88
N PRO A 8 -12.02 -36.52 0.66
CA PRO A 8 -11.21 -36.56 -0.55
C PRO A 8 -10.52 -35.21 -0.77
N LEU A 9 -9.22 -35.24 -1.10
CA LEU A 9 -8.50 -34.06 -1.57
C LEU A 9 -9.13 -33.56 -2.88
N LYS A 10 -9.51 -32.28 -2.92
CA LYS A 10 -10.02 -31.65 -4.14
C LYS A 10 -8.91 -31.65 -5.21
N PRO A 11 -9.25 -31.86 -6.50
CA PRO A 11 -8.26 -31.81 -7.57
C PRO A 11 -7.63 -30.41 -7.66
N PHE A 12 -6.32 -30.36 -7.88
CA PHE A 12 -5.64 -29.12 -8.25
C PHE A 12 -6.27 -28.56 -9.53
N GLY A 13 -6.80 -27.33 -9.46
CA GLY A 13 -7.38 -26.62 -10.61
C GLY A 13 -8.85 -26.19 -10.49
N SER A 14 -9.55 -26.47 -9.38
CA SER A 14 -10.83 -25.80 -9.13
C SER A 14 -10.58 -24.36 -8.67
N ALA A 15 -11.03 -23.37 -9.46
CA ALA A 15 -10.98 -21.96 -9.09
C ALA A 15 -11.54 -21.76 -7.67
N PRO A 16 -10.91 -20.92 -6.82
CA PRO A 16 -11.42 -20.67 -5.49
C PRO A 16 -12.79 -19.98 -5.58
N SER A 17 -13.65 -20.21 -4.59
CA SER A 17 -15.05 -19.76 -4.59
C SER A 17 -15.26 -18.23 -4.54
N TRP A 18 -14.19 -17.42 -4.62
CA TRP A 18 -14.30 -15.96 -4.74
C TRP A 18 -14.45 -15.48 -6.19
N GLU A 19 -14.30 -16.37 -7.18
CA GLU A 19 -14.17 -15.95 -8.57
C GLU A 19 -15.48 -15.60 -9.31
N LEU A 20 -16.68 -15.70 -8.70
CA LEU A 20 -17.94 -15.29 -9.39
C LEU A 20 -19.03 -14.81 -8.42
N ASP A 21 -18.70 -14.03 -7.39
CA ASP A 21 -19.74 -13.18 -6.79
C ASP A 21 -20.01 -12.04 -7.79
N PRO A 22 -21.24 -11.89 -8.32
CA PRO A 22 -21.58 -10.70 -9.08
C PRO A 22 -21.35 -9.47 -8.19
N PRO A 23 -20.96 -8.32 -8.75
CA PRO A 23 -20.72 -7.13 -7.94
C PRO A 23 -21.97 -6.87 -7.09
N ILE A 24 -21.79 -6.86 -5.76
CA ILE A 24 -22.88 -6.50 -4.85
C ILE A 24 -23.40 -5.14 -5.30
N ALA A 25 -24.61 -5.12 -5.81
CA ALA A 25 -25.28 -3.90 -6.21
C ALA A 25 -25.70 -3.16 -4.94
N HIS A 26 -24.79 -2.38 -4.37
CA HIS A 26 -25.15 -1.37 -3.39
C HIS A 26 -25.98 -0.31 -4.12
N GLY A 27 -27.29 -0.38 -3.91
CA GLY A 27 -28.26 0.64 -4.28
C GLY A 27 -28.13 1.82 -3.32
N GLY A 28 -27.78 2.98 -3.88
CA GLY A 28 -27.53 4.23 -3.18
C GLY A 28 -26.45 4.98 -3.97
N ASP A 29 -26.77 6.17 -4.46
CA ASP A 29 -25.98 7.03 -5.34
C ASP A 29 -24.46 6.82 -5.21
N ARG A 30 -23.94 5.89 -6.03
CA ARG A 30 -22.50 5.79 -6.26
C ARG A 30 -22.18 6.94 -7.19
N GLY A 31 -21.85 8.10 -6.60
CA GLY A 31 -20.94 9.03 -7.28
C GLY A 31 -19.82 8.16 -7.84
N GLU A 32 -19.78 8.07 -9.16
CA GLU A 32 -18.96 7.10 -9.88
C GLU A 32 -17.55 7.16 -9.30
N LEU A 33 -17.10 6.06 -8.67
CA LEU A 33 -15.70 5.89 -8.30
C LEU A 33 -14.91 5.76 -9.60
N SER A 34 -14.83 6.86 -10.33
CA SER A 34 -14.15 7.00 -11.59
C SER A 34 -12.67 7.20 -11.28
N PHE A 35 -11.85 6.51 -12.05
CA PHE A 35 -10.41 6.59 -11.93
C PHE A 35 -9.93 7.95 -12.44
N ASP A 36 -9.34 8.75 -11.56
CA ASP A 36 -8.66 9.99 -11.93
C ASP A 36 -7.16 9.72 -12.15
N PHE A 37 -6.78 9.61 -13.42
CA PHE A 37 -5.39 9.35 -13.80
C PHE A 37 -4.40 10.39 -13.27
N ALA A 38 -4.76 11.68 -13.28
CA ALA A 38 -3.85 12.74 -12.85
C ALA A 38 -3.59 12.65 -11.34
N ARG A 39 -4.65 12.43 -10.56
CA ARG A 39 -4.54 12.17 -9.13
C ARG A 39 -3.72 10.90 -8.85
N SER A 40 -4.02 9.80 -9.54
CA SER A 40 -3.29 8.54 -9.38
C SER A 40 -1.81 8.66 -9.74
N LEU A 41 -1.47 9.37 -10.81
CA LEU A 41 -0.08 9.63 -11.18
C LEU A 41 0.64 10.46 -10.13
N LYS A 42 -0.03 11.48 -9.55
CA LYS A 42 0.55 12.29 -8.47
C LYS A 42 0.84 11.42 -7.23
N LEU A 43 -0.08 10.54 -6.84
CA LEU A 43 0.11 9.60 -5.73
C LEU A 43 1.20 8.57 -6.02
N ALA A 44 1.30 8.07 -7.25
CA ALA A 44 2.37 7.16 -7.66
C ALA A 44 3.76 7.84 -7.60
N ASN A 45 3.85 9.10 -8.02
CA ASN A 45 5.08 9.88 -7.87
C ASN A 45 5.47 10.06 -6.40
N LEU A 46 4.49 10.29 -5.50
CA LEU A 46 4.73 10.38 -4.06
C LEU A 46 5.28 9.05 -3.51
N ALA A 47 4.71 7.92 -3.94
CA ALA A 47 5.24 6.60 -3.59
C ALA A 47 6.69 6.43 -4.09
N ALA A 48 7.03 6.90 -5.29
CA ALA A 48 8.39 6.85 -5.81
C ALA A 48 9.38 7.76 -5.07
N VAL A 49 8.93 8.90 -4.53
CA VAL A 49 9.73 9.78 -3.66
C VAL A 49 10.17 9.08 -2.38
N SER A 50 9.36 8.16 -1.84
CA SER A 50 9.72 7.39 -0.63
C SER A 50 11.05 6.65 -0.79
N GLN A 51 11.43 6.28 -2.01
CA GLN A 51 12.67 5.57 -2.34
C GLN A 51 13.91 6.49 -2.43
N CYS A 52 13.77 7.79 -2.15
CA CYS A 52 14.88 8.73 -2.10
C CYS A 52 15.58 8.76 -0.72
N GLN A 53 16.77 9.36 -0.64
CA GLN A 53 17.47 9.52 0.64
C GLN A 53 16.65 10.37 1.62
N PRO A 54 16.56 10.00 2.92
CA PRO A 54 15.70 10.67 3.89
C PRO A 54 15.90 12.20 3.96
N HIS A 55 17.16 12.65 4.02
CA HIS A 55 17.47 14.09 4.07
C HIS A 55 17.05 14.85 2.81
N ARG A 56 17.00 14.20 1.64
CA ARG A 56 16.53 14.82 0.39
C ARG A 56 15.01 14.90 0.35
N ILE A 57 14.30 13.97 0.97
CA ILE A 57 12.84 14.02 1.13
C ILE A 57 12.49 15.15 2.09
N ALA A 58 13.15 15.23 3.25
CA ALA A 58 12.91 16.28 4.26
C ALA A 58 13.10 17.70 3.69
N ASN A 59 14.09 17.89 2.81
CA ASN A 59 14.34 19.17 2.14
C ASN A 59 13.58 19.34 0.81
N TRP A 60 12.80 18.34 0.39
CA TRP A 60 12.12 18.28 -0.90
C TRP A 60 13.01 18.55 -2.14
N THR A 61 14.26 18.06 -2.11
CA THR A 61 15.30 18.33 -3.12
C THR A 61 15.64 17.13 -4.01
N CYS A 62 14.92 16.02 -3.87
CA CYS A 62 15.16 14.83 -4.67
C CYS A 62 14.69 15.03 -6.12
N THR A 63 15.33 14.38 -7.10
CA THR A 63 14.94 14.50 -8.52
C THR A 63 13.47 14.12 -8.76
N ARG A 64 12.94 13.15 -7.99
CA ARG A 64 11.53 12.74 -8.06
C ARG A 64 10.56 13.76 -7.46
N CYS A 65 11.03 14.56 -6.51
CA CYS A 65 10.26 15.59 -5.82
C CYS A 65 9.81 16.68 -6.82
N TRP A 66 10.58 16.90 -7.90
CA TRP A 66 10.24 17.85 -8.96
C TRP A 66 8.95 17.53 -9.71
N HIS A 67 8.47 16.28 -9.68
CA HIS A 67 7.18 15.90 -10.26
C HIS A 67 5.98 16.34 -9.39
N ILE A 68 6.22 16.78 -8.15
CA ILE A 68 5.19 17.24 -7.21
C ILE A 68 5.69 18.54 -6.54
N PRO A 69 5.79 19.64 -7.30
CA PRO A 69 6.39 20.88 -6.82
C PRO A 69 5.54 21.60 -5.76
N ASP A 70 4.27 21.24 -5.61
CA ASP A 70 3.33 21.85 -4.67
C ASP A 70 3.27 21.17 -3.30
N PHE A 71 4.04 20.11 -3.06
CA PHE A 71 4.10 19.45 -1.76
C PHE A 71 4.80 20.33 -0.72
N GLN A 72 4.23 20.41 0.48
CA GLN A 72 4.64 21.33 1.52
C GLN A 72 4.88 20.60 2.85
N ASP A 73 5.72 21.19 3.68
CA ASP A 73 5.96 20.77 5.06
C ASP A 73 6.36 19.29 5.19
N ALA A 74 7.29 18.87 4.32
CA ALA A 74 7.78 17.50 4.31
C ALA A 74 8.47 17.15 5.65
N SER A 75 7.98 16.10 6.31
CA SER A 75 8.57 15.54 7.52
C SER A 75 8.81 14.05 7.34
N VAL A 76 9.97 13.56 7.79
CA VAL A 76 10.41 12.17 7.57
C VAL A 76 10.60 11.48 8.92
N ASN A 77 10.00 10.31 9.05
CA ASN A 77 10.24 9.38 10.16
C ASN A 77 10.99 8.17 9.62
N HIS A 78 12.16 7.89 10.17
CA HIS A 78 13.02 6.81 9.71
C HIS A 78 13.44 5.96 10.91
N ASP A 79 12.95 4.71 10.96
CA ASP A 79 13.43 3.68 11.86
C ASP A 79 14.64 3.00 11.23
N LEU A 80 15.83 3.34 11.72
CA LEU A 80 17.10 2.79 11.24
C LEU A 80 17.30 1.31 11.63
N GLU A 81 16.61 0.83 12.67
CA GLU A 81 16.74 -0.57 13.11
C GLU A 81 15.99 -1.50 12.15
N ARG A 82 14.80 -1.07 11.72
CA ARG A 82 13.90 -1.85 10.85
C ARG A 82 13.95 -1.42 9.38
N GLU A 83 14.76 -0.41 9.06
CA GLU A 83 14.83 0.24 7.74
C GLU A 83 13.43 0.69 7.25
N LEU A 84 12.57 1.13 8.18
CA LEU A 84 11.23 1.62 7.87
C LEU A 84 11.26 3.13 7.69
N LEU A 85 10.74 3.59 6.55
CA LEU A 85 10.64 5.01 6.26
C LEU A 85 9.19 5.39 5.98
N ALA A 86 8.74 6.44 6.63
CA ALA A 86 7.52 7.15 6.25
C ALA A 86 7.80 8.64 6.14
N PHE A 87 7.10 9.34 5.26
CA PHE A 87 7.09 10.78 5.26
C PHE A 87 5.68 11.33 5.16
N THR A 88 5.50 12.53 5.70
CA THR A 88 4.23 13.25 5.74
C THR A 88 4.39 14.65 5.16
N GLY A 89 3.28 15.25 4.76
CA GLY A 89 3.23 16.65 4.36
C GLY A 89 1.84 17.04 3.86
N TRP A 90 1.70 18.30 3.47
CA TRP A 90 0.46 18.84 2.91
C TRP A 90 0.55 18.92 1.39
N LEU A 91 -0.54 18.53 0.70
CA LEU A 91 -0.64 18.62 -0.75
C LEU A 91 -1.85 19.48 -1.14
N PRO A 92 -1.65 20.79 -1.40
CA PRO A 92 -2.73 21.74 -1.69
C PRO A 92 -3.61 21.33 -2.87
N SER A 93 -3.03 20.80 -3.95
CA SER A 93 -3.79 20.36 -5.12
C SER A 93 -4.79 19.23 -4.85
N LEU A 94 -4.59 18.47 -3.78
CA LEU A 94 -5.54 17.44 -3.33
C LEU A 94 -6.28 17.87 -2.05
N ASN A 95 -6.00 19.07 -1.52
CA ASN A 95 -6.51 19.56 -0.24
C ASN A 95 -6.42 18.49 0.87
N SER A 96 -5.28 17.82 0.97
CA SER A 96 -5.12 16.62 1.80
C SER A 96 -3.77 16.58 2.48
N ALA A 97 -3.76 16.10 3.73
CA ALA A 97 -2.55 15.61 4.37
C ALA A 97 -2.19 14.25 3.77
N ILE A 98 -0.93 14.07 3.42
CA ILE A 98 -0.43 12.85 2.78
C ILE A 98 0.49 12.13 3.76
N VAL A 99 0.30 10.83 3.90
CA VAL A 99 1.21 9.92 4.59
C VAL A 99 1.69 8.88 3.58
N VAL A 100 3.00 8.81 3.38
CA VAL A 100 3.60 7.87 2.44
C VAL A 100 4.52 6.94 3.20
N PHE A 101 4.28 5.63 3.06
CA PHE A 101 5.17 4.60 3.55
C PHE A 101 6.08 4.12 2.42
N ARG A 102 7.36 3.96 2.72
CA ARG A 102 8.29 3.29 1.82
C ARG A 102 8.00 1.78 1.86
N GLY A 103 7.90 1.18 0.68
CA GLY A 103 7.98 -0.28 0.54
C GLY A 103 9.42 -0.80 0.63
N THR A 104 9.67 -1.96 0.04
CA THR A 104 11.01 -2.54 -0.02
C THR A 104 11.92 -1.78 -0.98
N ASP A 105 13.19 -1.61 -0.63
CA ASP A 105 14.22 -1.12 -1.55
C ASP A 105 14.38 -2.11 -2.72
N ARG A 106 14.55 -1.61 -3.95
CA ARG A 106 14.80 -2.43 -5.15
C ARG A 106 15.92 -3.46 -4.95
N GLY A 107 16.98 -3.11 -4.23
CA GLY A 107 18.11 -4.01 -3.95
C GLY A 107 17.75 -5.20 -3.04
N SER A 108 16.65 -5.11 -2.30
CA SER A 108 16.19 -6.11 -1.33
C SER A 108 14.88 -6.79 -1.72
N LEU A 109 14.32 -6.50 -2.92
CA LEU A 109 13.02 -7.04 -3.34
C LEU A 109 12.98 -8.57 -3.30
N SER A 110 14.03 -9.23 -3.79
CA SER A 110 14.12 -10.69 -3.79
C SER A 110 14.19 -11.27 -2.36
N ASN A 111 14.94 -10.62 -1.47
CA ASN A 111 15.06 -11.04 -0.07
C ASN A 111 13.72 -10.89 0.64
N TRP A 112 13.07 -9.73 0.48
CA TRP A 112 11.75 -9.48 1.03
C TRP A 112 10.73 -10.51 0.54
N LEU A 113 10.77 -10.88 -0.74
CA LEU A 113 9.83 -11.85 -1.29
C LEU A 113 10.10 -13.27 -0.77
N ALA A 114 11.37 -13.64 -0.60
CA ALA A 114 11.77 -14.94 -0.06
C ALA A 114 11.40 -15.09 1.43
N ASP A 115 11.53 -14.01 2.20
CA ASP A 115 11.32 -13.99 3.64
C ASP A 115 9.91 -13.52 4.05
N LEU A 116 9.02 -13.30 3.08
CA LEU A 116 7.67 -12.81 3.34
C LEU A 116 6.89 -13.86 4.14
N ARG A 117 6.46 -13.46 5.33
CA ARG A 117 5.58 -14.26 6.19
C ARG A 117 4.13 -14.04 5.75
N GLY A 118 3.57 -15.03 5.07
CA GLY A 118 2.22 -14.96 4.48
C GLY A 118 1.08 -15.50 5.36
N TRP A 119 1.18 -15.44 6.69
CA TRP A 119 0.08 -15.89 7.55
C TRP A 119 -0.88 -14.75 7.89
N GLN A 120 -2.17 -15.07 7.93
CA GLN A 120 -3.19 -14.18 8.45
C GLN A 120 -3.03 -14.06 9.97
N THR A 121 -2.87 -12.84 10.47
CA THR A 121 -2.93 -12.56 11.91
C THR A 121 -4.36 -12.21 12.28
N ASP A 122 -4.81 -12.66 13.45
CA ASP A 122 -6.07 -12.18 14.02
C ASP A 122 -5.97 -10.66 14.20
N PHE A 123 -6.90 -9.93 13.60
CA PHE A 123 -6.94 -8.46 13.65
C PHE A 123 -8.04 -8.05 14.62
N ASP A 124 -7.77 -8.11 15.92
CA ASP A 124 -8.63 -7.55 16.96
C ASP A 124 -8.49 -6.01 16.97
N LEU A 125 -8.91 -5.35 15.89
CA LEU A 125 -9.14 -3.92 15.94
C LEU A 125 -10.51 -3.65 16.56
N PRO A 126 -10.60 -2.87 17.65
CA PRO A 126 -11.89 -2.39 18.11
C PRO A 126 -12.53 -1.51 17.02
N TRP A 127 -13.82 -1.74 16.77
CA TRP A 127 -14.63 -0.86 15.95
C TRP A 127 -14.71 0.53 16.61
N PRO A 128 -14.57 1.65 15.86
CA PRO A 128 -14.90 2.98 16.37
C PRO A 128 -16.39 3.14 16.67
#